data_AF-A0A2W4LEZ2-F1
#
_entry.id   AF-A0A2W4LEZ2-F1
#
_cell.length_a   1.000
_cell.length_b   1.000
_cell.length_c   1.000
_cell.angle_alpha   90.00
_cell.angle_beta   90.00
_cell.angle_gamma   90.00
#
_symmetry.space_group_name_H-M   'P 1'
#
loop_
_entity.id
_entity.type
_entity.pdbx_description
1 polymer ?
#
loop_
_entity_poly.entity_id
_entity_poly.type
_entity_poly.pdbx_seq_one_letter_code
_entity_poly.pdbx_strand_id
1 'polypeptide(L)' 'MTYAVNTIPSTRRAPAQSKSWIQRAFDRLLSARHAQAERYLVDYLSALSDERLRELGYGDEEIRQIRVERRLPESVN' A
#
# COMPACT_ATOMS: atom_id res chain seq x y z
N MET A 1 -6.01 -59.67 14.03
CA MET A 1 -6.35 -59.04 12.74
C MET A 1 -6.42 -57.54 12.97
N THR A 2 -5.39 -56.80 12.59
CA THR A 2 -5.30 -55.35 12.70
C THR A 2 -5.39 -54.78 11.29
N TYR A 3 -6.47 -54.05 11.01
CA TYR A 3 -6.63 -53.37 9.72
C TYR A 3 -5.77 -52.12 9.70
N ALA A 4 -4.77 -52.08 8.82
CA ALA A 4 -4.02 -50.87 8.53
C ALA A 4 -4.95 -49.89 7.80
N VAL A 5 -5.37 -48.84 8.50
CA VAL A 5 -6.03 -47.67 7.89
C VAL A 5 -4.97 -46.98 7.02
N ASN A 6 -5.04 -47.20 5.71
CA ASN A 6 -4.35 -46.38 4.74
C ASN A 6 -4.92 -44.96 4.83
N THR A 7 -4.20 -44.05 5.48
CA THR A 7 -4.50 -42.63 5.47
C THR A 7 -4.24 -42.12 4.06
N ILE A 8 -5.30 -41.90 3.30
CA ILE A 8 -5.22 -41.21 2.00
C ILE A 8 -4.70 -39.80 2.31
N PRO A 9 -3.54 -39.36 1.77
CA PRO A 9 -3.14 -37.97 1.92
C PRO A 9 -4.16 -37.14 1.16
N SER A 10 -5.07 -36.49 1.89
CA SER A 10 -5.94 -35.45 1.37
C SER A 10 -5.07 -34.27 0.98
N THR A 11 -4.40 -34.39 -0.16
CA THR A 11 -3.77 -33.26 -0.85
C THR A 11 -4.92 -32.48 -1.48
N ARG A 12 -5.69 -31.81 -0.63
CA ARG A 12 -6.69 -30.83 -1.04
C ARG A 12 -5.90 -29.66 -1.59
N ARG A 13 -5.49 -29.75 -2.86
CA ARG A 13 -5.08 -28.56 -3.62
C ARG A 13 -6.27 -27.62 -3.51
N ALA A 14 -6.12 -26.57 -2.70
CA ALA A 14 -7.00 -25.43 -2.78
C ALA A 14 -7.07 -25.06 -4.27
N PRO A 15 -8.25 -24.93 -4.89
CA PRO A 15 -8.29 -24.40 -6.23
C PRO A 15 -7.59 -23.04 -6.14
N ALA A 16 -6.50 -22.88 -6.88
CA ALA A 16 -5.87 -21.58 -7.03
C ALA A 16 -6.99 -20.67 -7.53
N GLN A 17 -7.54 -19.82 -6.65
CA GLN A 17 -8.53 -18.83 -7.03
C GLN A 17 -7.83 -17.95 -8.04
N SER A 18 -8.08 -18.22 -9.32
CA SER A 18 -7.68 -17.35 -10.41
C SER A 18 -8.33 -16.00 -10.08
N LYS A 19 -7.55 -15.07 -9.50
CA LYS A 19 -8.03 -13.70 -9.22
C LYS A 19 -8.77 -13.24 -10.46
N SER A 20 -10.09 -13.10 -10.33
CA SER A 20 -10.99 -12.82 -11.45
C SER A 20 -10.42 -11.63 -12.22
N TRP A 21 -10.46 -11.65 -13.56
CA TRP A 21 -9.98 -10.55 -14.38
C TRP A 21 -10.54 -9.19 -13.91
N ILE A 22 -11.80 -9.21 -13.42
CA ILE A 22 -12.46 -8.07 -12.78
C ILE A 22 -11.72 -7.61 -11.53
N GLN A 23 -11.35 -8.52 -10.63
CA GLN A 23 -10.61 -8.19 -9.41
C GLN A 23 -9.22 -7.60 -9.73
N ARG A 24 -8.54 -8.12 -10.76
CA ARG A 24 -7.28 -7.53 -11.25
C ARG A 24 -7.49 -6.12 -11.82
N ALA A 25 -8.62 -5.87 -12.49
CA ALA A 25 -8.95 -4.54 -13.00
C ALA A 25 -9.25 -3.56 -11.85
N PHE A 26 -9.99 -3.99 -10.83
CA PHE A 26 -10.20 -3.20 -9.61
C PHE A 26 -8.90 -2.90 -8.87
N ASP A 27 -8.03 -3.91 -8.67
CA ASP A 27 -6.72 -3.72 -8.05
C ASP A 27 -5.88 -2.66 -8.81
N ARG A 28 -5.93 -2.68 -10.14
CA ARG A 28 -5.24 -1.68 -10.99
C ARG A 28 -5.85 -0.29 -10.91
N LEU A 29 -7.18 -0.20 -10.84
CA LEU A 29 -7.87 1.08 -10.68
C LEU A 29 -7.57 1.68 -9.30
N LEU A 30 -7.60 0.85 -8.25
CA LEU A 30 -7.29 1.27 -6.90
C LEU A 30 -5.84 1.73 -6.78
N SER A 31 -4.89 1.00 -7.37
CA SER A 31 -3.48 1.41 -7.37
C SER A 31 -3.24 2.71 -8.14
N ALA A 32 -3.91 2.90 -9.28
CA ALA A 32 -3.85 4.15 -10.03
C ALA A 32 -4.41 5.34 -9.23
N ARG A 33 -5.50 5.12 -8.49
CA ARG A 33 -6.09 6.13 -7.59
C ARG A 33 -5.19 6.43 -6.40
N HIS A 34 -4.57 5.42 -5.80
CA HIS A 34 -3.58 5.60 -4.75
C HIS A 34 -2.39 6.45 -5.24
N ALA A 35 -1.80 6.09 -6.37
CA ALA A 35 -0.70 6.85 -6.95
C ALA A 35 -1.09 8.31 -7.28
N GLN A 36 -2.34 8.54 -7.71
CA GLN A 36 -2.86 9.89 -7.93
C GLN A 36 -3.04 10.67 -6.62
N ALA A 37 -3.58 10.02 -5.58
CA ALA A 37 -3.78 10.63 -4.27
C ALA A 37 -2.45 10.98 -3.61
N GLU A 38 -1.46 10.08 -3.68
CA GLU A 38 -0.10 10.33 -3.19
C GLU A 38 0.52 11.54 -3.86
N ARG A 39 0.45 11.64 -5.20
CA ARG A 39 0.97 12.81 -5.94
C ARG A 39 0.28 14.10 -5.51
N TYR A 40 -1.05 14.09 -5.40
CA TYR A 40 -1.80 15.26 -4.97
C TYR A 40 -1.40 15.70 -3.56
N LEU A 41 -1.20 14.74 -2.64
CA LEU A 41 -0.78 15.01 -1.28
C LEU A 41 0.63 15.60 -1.23
N VAL A 42 1.56 15.06 -2.02
CA VAL A 42 2.91 15.62 -2.16
C VAL A 42 2.85 17.05 -2.68
N ASP A 43 2.08 17.31 -3.74
CA ASP A 43 1.95 18.64 -4.33
C ASP A 43 1.35 19.63 -3.32
N TYR A 44 0.34 19.20 -2.57
CA TYR A 44 -0.27 20.00 -1.50
C TYR A 44 0.72 20.34 -0.39
N LEU A 45 1.40 19.34 0.19
CA LEU A 45 2.39 19.55 1.26
C LEU A 45 3.58 20.39 0.77
N SER A 46 4.01 20.19 -0.48
CA SER A 46 5.06 20.97 -1.11
C SER A 46 4.68 22.42 -1.37
N ALA A 47 3.39 22.75 -1.38
CA ALA A 47 2.88 24.11 -1.53
C ALA A 47 2.71 24.85 -0.20
N LEU A 48 2.64 24.15 0.93
CA LEU A 48 2.57 24.76 2.27
C LEU A 48 3.91 25.43 2.63
N SER A 49 3.92 26.32 3.62
CA SER A 49 5.16 26.88 4.21
C SER A 49 5.76 25.93 5.24
N ASP A 50 7.06 26.07 5.52
CA ASP A 50 7.73 25.23 6.54
C ASP A 50 7.12 25.44 7.94
N GLU A 51 6.72 26.67 8.26
CA GLU A 51 5.99 26.98 9.50
C GLU A 51 4.68 26.20 9.60
N ARG A 52 3.89 26.17 8.50
CA ARG A 52 2.65 25.43 8.46
C ARG A 52 2.86 23.92 8.54
N LEU A 53 3.94 23.40 7.96
CA LEU A 53 4.30 21.98 8.09
C LEU A 53 4.68 21.63 9.53
N ARG A 54 5.41 22.49 10.24
CA ARG A 54 5.71 22.29 11.67
C ARG A 54 4.46 22.33 12.54
N GLU A 55 3.52 23.22 12.26
CA GLU A 55 2.21 23.25 12.95
C GLU A 55 1.40 21.96 12.74
N LEU A 56 1.55 21.32 11.59
CA LEU A 56 0.95 20.01 11.30
C LEU A 56 1.70 18.85 11.98
N GLY A 57 2.80 19.13 12.67
CA GLY A 57 3.58 18.16 13.42
C GLY A 57 4.72 17.51 12.64
N TYR A 58 5.01 17.96 11.41
CA TYR A 58 6.15 17.44 10.65
C TYR A 58 7.47 17.95 11.24
N GLY A 59 8.41 17.03 11.45
CA GLY A 59 9.78 17.33 11.86
C GLY A 59 10.61 17.92 10.74
N ASP A 60 11.75 18.55 11.06
CA ASP A 60 12.60 19.22 10.07
C ASP A 60 13.13 18.24 8.99
N GLU A 61 13.39 16.98 9.34
CA GLU A 61 13.81 15.97 8.35
C GLU A 61 12.67 15.56 7.40
N GLU A 62 11.43 15.49 7.89
CA GLU A 62 10.26 15.20 7.06
C GLU A 62 9.94 16.37 6.13
N ILE A 63 10.07 17.60 6.63
CA ILE A 63 9.96 18.82 5.82
C ILE A 63 11.02 18.82 4.71
N ARG A 64 12.25 18.42 5.03
CA ARG A 64 13.33 18.29 4.05
C ARG A 64 12.99 17.26 2.97
N GLN A 65 12.43 16.11 3.33
CA GLN A 65 11.98 15.09 2.38
C GLN A 65 10.89 15.62 1.44
N ILE A 66 9.90 16.35 1.98
CA ILE A 66 8.83 16.97 1.16
C ILE A 66 9.43 18.00 0.19
N ARG A 67 10.36 18.85 0.64
CA ARG A 67 10.94 19.95 -0.16
C ARG A 67 11.91 19.50 -1.25
N VAL A 68 12.84 18.63 -0.89
CA VAL A 68 13.97 18.26 -1.75
C VAL A 68 13.63 17.03 -2.58
N GLU A 69 13.02 16.03 -1.95
CA GLU A 69 12.78 14.73 -2.59
C GLU A 69 11.37 14.63 -3.20
N ARG A 70 10.48 15.60 -2.93
CA ARG A 70 9.06 15.58 -3.36
C ARG A 70 8.41 14.24 -3.07
N ARG A 71 8.65 13.73 -1.86
CA ARG A 71 8.14 12.45 -1.38
C ARG A 71 7.34 12.66 -0.10
N LEU A 72 6.32 11.83 0.10
CA LEU A 72 5.61 11.78 1.38
C LEU A 72 6.52 11.20 2.46
N PRO A 73 6.56 11.80 3.66
CA PRO A 73 7.29 11.22 4.77
C PRO A 73 6.64 9.90 5.20
N GLU A 74 7.45 8.97 5.71
CA GLU A 74 6.98 7.62 6.08
C GLU A 74 5.94 7.62 7.20
N SER A 75 5.83 8.71 7.95
CA SER A 75 4.78 8.92 8.96
C SER A 75 3.36 9.02 8.40
N VAL A 76 3.21 9.22 7.09
CA VAL A 76 1.92 9.34 6.40
C VAL A 76 1.47 8.01 5.78
N ASN A 77 2.35 7.00 5.73
CA ASN A 77 2.10 5.69 5.11
C ASN A 77 1.72 4.63 6.17
#